data_AF-A0A973GF15-F1
#
_entry.id   AF-A0A973GF15-F1
#
_cell.length_a   1.000
_cell.length_b   1.000
_cell.length_c   1.000
_cell.angle_alpha   90.00
_cell.angle_beta   90.00
_cell.angle_gamma   90.00
#
_symmetry.space_group_name_H-M   'P 1'
#
loop_
_entity.id
_entity.type
_entity.pdbx_description
1 polymer ?
#
loop_
_entity_poly.entity_id
_entity_poly.type
_entity_poly.pdbx_seq_one_letter_code
_entity_poly.pdbx_strand_id
1 'polypeptide(L)'
;MIDELTRIGDEVIITIPQENRECGYNPCPDGTKATILGFSEIHYGRLDNFGFKPGVYINRAWVNVQLPNGKEYFESSGRLELTNKDEYERRLSAFRKLQQEQPDNWRSKEFLRNLPETPFWEGDFVRTCDRSTVTDMYGEMLPNRDLDVFVFQIVRIDYRYLTEQTQVGTKYPAYNISSELGAGWYTSASEDDMVLIERGPVWKFFHNEPITFGNIKEEAQFFELLGHTEEIRNPVNGLYSWTQDEVLDAIRSGVAHGFSVSGGFFPGRPSIRAKRFKNEDLGRRVAQATLEGF
;
A
#
# COMPACT_ATOMS: atom_id res chain seq x y z
N MET A 1 10.10 -13.98 -0.34
CA MET A 1 9.96 -15.45 -0.56
C MET A 1 9.98 -16.22 0.75
N ILE A 2 10.88 -15.92 1.71
CA ILE A 2 10.86 -16.62 3.00
C ILE A 2 9.64 -16.26 3.89
N ASP A 3 9.12 -15.04 3.75
CA ASP A 3 7.82 -14.60 4.28
C ASP A 3 6.75 -15.69 4.14
N GLU A 4 6.56 -16.23 2.93
CA GLU A 4 5.53 -17.23 2.63
C GLU A 4 5.77 -18.61 3.26
N LEU A 5 7.01 -18.90 3.65
CA LEU A 5 7.44 -20.22 4.13
C LEU A 5 7.45 -20.33 5.65
N THR A 6 7.60 -19.19 6.34
CA THR A 6 7.68 -19.15 7.81
C THR A 6 6.34 -19.40 8.49
N ARG A 7 6.39 -20.01 9.67
CA ARG A 7 5.25 -20.38 10.52
C ARG A 7 5.58 -20.07 11.98
N ILE A 8 4.53 -19.87 12.79
CA ILE A 8 4.68 -19.72 14.24
C ILE A 8 5.34 -20.98 14.81
N GLY A 9 6.32 -20.79 15.69
CA GLY A 9 7.11 -21.85 16.31
C GLY A 9 8.36 -22.25 15.53
N ASP A 10 8.55 -21.77 14.30
CA ASP A 10 9.80 -22.02 13.57
C ASP A 10 10.99 -21.36 14.29
N GLU A 11 12.14 -22.04 14.30
CA GLU A 11 13.43 -21.48 14.69
C GLU A 11 14.12 -20.86 13.46
N VAL A 12 14.59 -19.62 13.62
CA VAL A 12 15.26 -18.85 12.58
C VAL A 12 16.61 -18.32 13.06
N ILE A 13 17.51 -18.04 12.13
CA ILE A 13 18.71 -17.26 12.33
C ILE A 13 18.46 -15.85 11.78
N ILE A 14 18.88 -14.85 12.54
CA ILE A 14 18.77 -13.43 12.17
C ILE A 14 20.11 -12.95 11.62
N THR A 15 20.08 -12.32 10.45
CA THR A 15 21.23 -11.68 9.82
C THR A 15 20.88 -10.25 9.42
N ILE A 16 21.55 -9.28 10.02
CA ILE A 16 21.28 -7.85 9.75
C ILE A 16 22.31 -7.34 8.74
N PRO A 17 21.88 -6.80 7.59
CA PRO A 17 22.80 -6.21 6.61
C PRO A 17 23.68 -5.11 7.21
N GLN A 18 24.92 -5.01 6.73
CA GLN A 18 25.90 -4.05 7.24
C GLN A 18 25.39 -2.60 7.13
N GLU A 19 24.69 -2.26 6.06
CA GLU A 19 24.14 -0.93 5.83
C GLU A 19 23.13 -0.54 6.92
N ASN A 20 22.36 -1.51 7.42
CA ASN A 20 21.42 -1.26 8.53
C ASN A 20 22.16 -1.06 9.86
N ARG A 21 23.25 -1.80 10.07
CA ARG A 21 24.11 -1.66 11.25
C ARG A 21 24.74 -0.27 11.32
N GLU A 22 25.23 0.21 10.18
CA GLU A 22 25.83 1.55 10.01
C GLU A 22 24.83 2.67 10.27
N CYS A 23 23.55 2.45 9.93
CA CYS A 23 22.44 3.33 10.31
C CYS A 23 22.00 3.18 11.79
N GLY A 24 22.73 2.44 12.61
CA GLY A 24 22.49 2.29 14.06
C GLY A 24 21.51 1.18 14.45
N TYR A 25 20.93 0.44 13.50
CA TYR A 25 19.98 -0.63 13.80
C TYR A 25 20.70 -1.91 14.27
N ASN A 26 20.68 -2.15 15.59
CA ASN A 26 21.46 -3.22 16.23
C ASN A 26 20.63 -4.01 17.27
N PRO A 27 19.55 -4.71 16.88
CA PRO A 27 18.67 -5.38 17.83
C PRO A 27 19.33 -6.60 18.53
N CYS A 28 20.20 -7.32 17.81
CA CYS A 28 20.96 -8.47 18.27
C CYS A 28 22.24 -8.66 17.42
N PRO A 29 23.22 -9.50 17.82
CA PRO A 29 24.30 -9.94 16.94
C PRO A 29 23.81 -10.76 15.73
N ASP A 30 24.59 -10.81 14.65
CA ASP A 30 24.30 -11.72 13.53
C ASP A 30 24.47 -13.18 13.92
N GLY A 31 23.71 -14.07 13.29
CA GLY A 31 23.70 -15.49 13.65
C GLY A 31 22.84 -15.81 14.88
N THR A 32 22.21 -14.80 15.50
CA THR A 32 21.34 -15.01 16.66
C THR A 32 20.15 -15.87 16.27
N LYS A 33 19.94 -16.95 17.01
CA LYS A 33 18.74 -17.79 16.89
C LYS A 33 17.55 -17.12 17.54
N ALA A 34 16.38 -17.26 16.94
CA ALA A 34 15.11 -16.77 17.50
C ALA A 34 13.97 -17.71 17.13
N THR A 35 12.86 -17.61 17.85
CA THR A 35 11.62 -18.35 17.57
C THR A 35 10.56 -17.39 17.05
N ILE A 36 9.87 -17.75 15.97
CA ILE A 36 8.75 -16.97 15.45
C ILE A 36 7.54 -17.10 16.39
N LEU A 37 7.07 -15.99 16.94
CA LEU A 37 5.88 -15.93 17.78
C LEU A 37 4.62 -15.60 16.98
N GLY A 38 4.78 -14.82 15.91
CA GLY A 38 3.65 -14.30 15.16
C GLY A 38 4.08 -13.39 14.02
N PHE A 39 3.09 -12.75 13.41
CA PHE A 39 3.26 -11.82 12.30
C PHE A 39 2.53 -10.53 12.64
N SER A 40 3.04 -9.41 12.16
CA SER A 40 2.32 -8.14 12.28
C SER A 40 1.07 -8.13 11.39
N GLU A 41 0.27 -7.08 11.52
CA GLU A 41 -0.89 -6.83 10.68
C GLU A 41 -0.58 -5.73 9.64
N ILE A 42 -1.17 -5.85 8.45
CA ILE A 42 -1.20 -4.79 7.43
C ILE A 42 -2.65 -4.46 7.10
N HIS A 43 -2.90 -3.17 6.88
CA HIS A 43 -4.23 -2.66 6.54
C HIS A 43 -4.24 -2.30 5.06
N TYR A 44 -5.17 -2.87 4.32
CA TYR A 44 -5.52 -2.42 2.98
C TYR A 44 -6.79 -1.60 3.08
N GLY A 45 -6.67 -0.30 2.81
CA GLY A 45 -7.76 0.66 2.91
C GLY A 45 -8.85 0.44 1.86
N ARG A 46 -9.79 1.38 1.77
CA ARG A 46 -10.82 1.33 0.72
C ARG A 46 -10.30 1.88 -0.61
N LEU A 47 -9.29 2.73 -0.52
CA LEU A 47 -8.43 3.20 -1.59
C LEU A 47 -7.03 2.61 -1.37
N ASP A 48 -6.22 2.50 -2.44
CA ASP A 48 -4.87 1.93 -2.39
C ASP A 48 -4.83 0.45 -1.94
N ASN A 49 -5.90 -0.28 -2.25
CA ASN A 49 -6.00 -1.71 -1.93
C ASN A 49 -5.46 -2.61 -3.04
N PHE A 50 -5.10 -2.07 -4.20
CA PHE A 50 -4.54 -2.83 -5.33
C PHE A 50 -5.36 -4.07 -5.72
N GLY A 51 -6.68 -4.03 -5.50
CA GLY A 51 -7.62 -5.09 -5.86
C GLY A 51 -7.90 -6.06 -4.74
N PHE A 52 -7.29 -5.87 -3.56
CA PHE A 52 -7.67 -6.57 -2.35
C PHE A 52 -8.99 -6.05 -1.82
N LYS A 53 -9.75 -6.95 -1.19
CA LYS A 53 -10.89 -6.54 -0.37
C LYS A 53 -10.37 -5.60 0.73
N PRO A 54 -10.99 -4.44 0.98
CA PRO A 54 -10.62 -3.60 2.11
C PRO A 54 -10.68 -4.39 3.43
N GLY A 55 -9.59 -4.38 4.20
CA GLY A 55 -9.47 -5.24 5.37
C GLY A 55 -8.13 -5.21 6.09
N VAL A 56 -8.08 -5.96 7.18
CA VAL A 56 -6.85 -6.25 7.93
C VAL A 56 -6.35 -7.62 7.52
N TYR A 57 -5.05 -7.70 7.24
CA TYR A 57 -4.38 -8.89 6.74
C TYR A 57 -3.16 -9.23 7.59
N ILE A 58 -2.73 -10.49 7.56
CA ILE A 58 -1.42 -10.88 8.09
C ILE A 58 -0.34 -10.22 7.22
N ASN A 59 0.68 -9.68 7.86
CA ASN A 59 1.85 -9.10 7.21
C ASN A 59 3.07 -9.98 7.45
N ARG A 60 3.30 -10.93 6.54
CA ARG A 60 4.44 -11.86 6.62
C ARG A 60 5.80 -11.20 6.36
N ALA A 61 5.82 -9.95 5.90
CA ALA A 61 7.08 -9.21 5.75
C ALA A 61 7.66 -8.79 7.11
N TRP A 62 6.85 -8.74 8.16
CA TRP A 62 7.24 -8.28 9.50
C TRP A 62 6.81 -9.30 10.56
N VAL A 63 7.80 -9.98 11.12
CA VAL A 63 7.65 -11.17 11.96
C VAL A 63 7.97 -10.81 13.40
N ASN A 64 7.10 -11.18 14.34
CA ASN A 64 7.42 -11.09 15.77
C ASN A 64 8.30 -12.30 16.15
N VAL A 65 9.50 -12.03 16.65
CA VAL A 65 10.47 -13.06 17.04
C VAL A 65 10.85 -12.93 18.50
N GLN A 66 11.06 -14.06 19.16
CA GLN A 66 11.58 -14.15 20.52
C GLN A 66 13.05 -14.59 20.50
N LEU A 67 13.91 -13.77 21.07
CA LEU A 67 15.32 -14.09 21.27
C LEU A 67 15.52 -15.09 22.42
N PRO A 68 16.70 -15.73 22.54
CA PRO A 68 16.96 -16.72 23.59
C PRO A 68 16.91 -16.15 25.01
N ASN A 69 17.08 -14.84 25.15
CA ASN A 69 16.95 -14.11 26.42
C ASN A 69 15.51 -13.73 26.76
N GLY A 70 14.52 -14.19 25.97
CA GLY A 70 13.10 -13.89 26.15
C GLY A 70 12.66 -12.53 25.60
N LYS A 71 13.57 -11.70 25.06
CA LYS A 71 13.21 -10.41 24.46
C LYS A 71 12.48 -10.62 23.14
N GLU A 72 11.40 -9.88 22.95
CA GLU A 72 10.59 -9.89 21.73
C GLU A 72 10.77 -8.60 20.94
N TYR A 73 10.74 -8.69 19.60
CA TYR A 73 10.63 -7.55 18.71
C TYR A 73 10.21 -7.99 17.29
N PHE A 74 9.82 -7.02 16.46
CA PHE A 74 9.50 -7.25 15.06
C PHE A 74 10.74 -7.15 14.17
N GLU A 75 10.93 -8.13 13.28
CA GLU A 75 12.01 -8.14 12.29
C GLU A 75 11.46 -8.38 10.87
N SER A 76 12.15 -7.82 9.88
CA SER A 76 11.87 -8.09 8.48
C SER A 76 12.14 -9.56 8.16
N SER A 77 11.17 -10.25 7.57
CA SER A 77 11.34 -11.65 7.16
C SER A 77 12.49 -11.84 6.18
N GLY A 78 12.82 -10.82 5.38
CA GLY A 78 13.96 -10.83 4.46
C GLY A 78 15.34 -10.94 5.15
N ARG A 79 15.40 -10.76 6.48
CA ARG A 79 16.60 -10.90 7.32
C ARG A 79 16.61 -12.20 8.13
N LEU A 80 15.60 -13.04 7.95
CA LEU A 80 15.45 -14.31 8.65
C LEU A 80 15.86 -15.46 7.74
N GLU A 81 16.35 -16.53 8.34
CA GLU A 81 16.68 -17.76 7.66
C GLU A 81 16.25 -18.95 8.53
N LEU A 82 15.47 -19.90 7.99
CA LEU A 82 15.08 -21.09 8.75
C LEU A 82 16.31 -21.93 9.12
N THR A 83 16.38 -22.36 10.38
CA THR A 83 17.47 -23.25 10.84
C THR A 83 17.34 -24.65 10.28
N ASN A 84 16.11 -25.13 10.10
CA ASN A 84 15.84 -26.41 9.44
C ASN A 84 15.81 -26.25 7.91
N LYS A 85 16.91 -26.60 7.26
CA LYS A 85 17.07 -26.51 5.80
C LYS A 85 16.20 -27.47 5.02
N ASP A 86 16.03 -28.69 5.51
CA ASP A 86 15.21 -29.70 4.83
C ASP A 86 13.74 -29.27 4.82
N GLU A 87 13.26 -28.71 5.93
CA GLU A 87 11.90 -28.19 6.03
C GLU A 87 11.71 -26.94 5.14
N TYR A 88 12.71 -26.06 5.06
CA TYR A 88 12.70 -24.93 4.13
C TYR A 88 12.55 -25.41 2.68
N GLU A 89 13.38 -26.35 2.22
CA GLU A 89 13.34 -26.87 0.85
C GLU A 89 12.03 -27.58 0.53
N ARG A 90 11.49 -28.35 1.50
CA ARG A 90 10.18 -28.99 1.38
C ARG A 90 9.06 -27.96 1.18
N ARG A 91 9.04 -26.91 2.01
CA ARG A 91 8.02 -25.83 1.93
C ARG A 91 8.19 -25.01 0.65
N LEU A 92 9.43 -24.70 0.26
CA LEU A 92 9.73 -23.96 -0.97
C LEU A 92 9.25 -24.73 -2.21
N SER A 93 9.48 -26.04 -2.25
CA SER A 93 9.01 -26.91 -3.34
C SER A 93 7.49 -26.95 -3.42
N ALA A 94 6.82 -27.10 -2.27
CA ALA A 94 5.35 -27.05 -2.20
C ALA A 94 4.78 -25.69 -2.64
N PHE A 95 5.43 -24.60 -2.22
CA PHE A 95 5.04 -23.24 -2.60
C PHE A 95 5.20 -22.98 -4.10
N ARG A 96 6.33 -23.40 -4.70
CA ARG A 96 6.55 -23.30 -6.15
C ARG A 96 5.50 -24.06 -6.95
N LYS A 97 5.12 -25.26 -6.50
CA LYS A 97 4.04 -26.03 -7.11
C LYS A 97 2.70 -25.29 -7.03
N LEU A 98 2.37 -24.74 -5.86
CA LEU A 98 1.16 -23.95 -5.67
C LEU A 98 1.13 -22.72 -6.60
N GLN A 99 2.25 -22.01 -6.77
CA GLN A 99 2.32 -20.85 -7.66
C GLN A 99 2.11 -21.23 -9.13
N GLN A 100 2.56 -22.41 -9.56
CA GLN A 100 2.32 -22.89 -10.92
C GLN A 100 0.84 -23.24 -11.14
N GLU A 101 0.18 -23.79 -10.13
CA GLU A 101 -1.24 -24.19 -10.21
C GLU A 101 -2.19 -22.99 -10.02
N GLN A 102 -1.79 -21.97 -9.25
CA GLN A 102 -2.62 -20.84 -8.86
C GLN A 102 -1.81 -19.53 -8.82
N PRO A 103 -1.47 -18.93 -9.97
CA PRO A 103 -0.63 -17.73 -10.02
C PRO A 103 -1.24 -16.52 -9.30
N ASP A 104 -2.57 -16.41 -9.24
CA ASP A 104 -3.27 -15.19 -8.81
C ASP A 104 -3.81 -15.22 -7.36
N ASN A 105 -3.59 -16.31 -6.61
CA ASN A 105 -4.36 -16.60 -5.38
C ASN A 105 -3.56 -16.51 -4.06
N TRP A 106 -2.44 -15.77 -4.02
CA TRP A 106 -1.54 -15.89 -2.87
C TRP A 106 -1.87 -14.97 -1.68
N ARG A 107 -2.29 -13.72 -1.91
CA ARG A 107 -2.51 -12.74 -0.81
C ARG A 107 -3.93 -12.72 -0.22
N SER A 108 -4.93 -13.24 -0.92
CA SER A 108 -6.32 -13.31 -0.41
C SER A 108 -6.47 -14.21 0.82
N LYS A 109 -5.53 -15.14 1.04
CA LYS A 109 -5.53 -16.12 2.14
C LYS A 109 -5.14 -15.55 3.50
N GLU A 110 -4.75 -14.28 3.53
CA GLU A 110 -4.22 -13.62 4.73
C GLU A 110 -5.23 -12.69 5.40
N PHE A 111 -6.47 -12.63 4.89
CA PHE A 111 -7.52 -11.80 5.44
C PHE A 111 -7.88 -12.23 6.87
N LEU A 112 -7.75 -11.30 7.82
CA LEU A 112 -8.08 -11.50 9.23
C LEU A 112 -9.49 -11.01 9.54
N ARG A 113 -9.80 -9.76 9.17
CA ARG A 113 -11.07 -9.10 9.50
C ARG A 113 -11.33 -7.89 8.60
N ASN A 114 -12.58 -7.42 8.60
CA ASN A 114 -12.92 -6.16 7.94
C ASN A 114 -12.20 -4.99 8.64
N LEU A 115 -12.04 -3.88 7.92
CA LEU A 115 -11.60 -2.62 8.52
C LEU A 115 -12.58 -2.19 9.62
N PRO A 116 -12.10 -1.51 10.67
CA PRO A 116 -13.01 -0.88 11.63
C PRO A 116 -13.92 0.13 10.93
N GLU A 117 -15.11 0.31 11.48
CA GLU A 117 -16.00 1.38 11.03
C GLU A 117 -15.37 2.74 11.36
N THR A 118 -15.47 3.67 10.42
CA THR A 118 -14.95 5.03 10.55
C THR A 118 -16.03 6.01 10.09
N PRO A 119 -16.19 7.17 10.77
CA PRO A 119 -17.17 8.18 10.35
C PRO A 119 -16.83 8.78 8.98
N PHE A 120 -15.54 8.83 8.64
CA PHE A 120 -15.03 9.33 7.37
C PHE A 120 -14.38 8.21 6.55
N TRP A 121 -14.44 8.35 5.23
CA TRP A 121 -13.87 7.41 4.26
C TRP A 121 -12.78 8.09 3.45
N GLU A 122 -11.86 7.31 2.88
CA GLU A 122 -10.94 7.81 1.87
C GLU A 122 -11.74 8.51 0.75
N GLY A 123 -11.26 9.64 0.24
CA GLY A 123 -11.94 10.49 -0.72
C GLY A 123 -12.98 11.45 -0.15
N ASP A 124 -13.43 11.31 1.10
CA ASP A 124 -14.41 12.24 1.70
C ASP A 124 -13.85 13.66 1.77
N PHE A 125 -14.73 14.64 1.56
CA PHE A 125 -14.41 16.06 1.68
C PHE A 125 -14.72 16.52 3.10
N VAL A 126 -13.70 17.04 3.79
CA VAL A 126 -13.77 17.44 5.20
C VAL A 126 -13.26 18.86 5.38
N ARG A 127 -13.76 19.54 6.40
CA ARG A 127 -13.20 20.79 6.92
C ARG A 127 -12.59 20.49 8.27
N THR A 128 -11.38 20.99 8.53
CA THR A 128 -10.79 20.93 9.87
C THR A 128 -11.32 22.08 10.71
N CYS A 129 -11.72 21.82 11.94
CA CYS A 129 -12.13 22.87 12.87
C CYS A 129 -10.88 23.52 13.48
N ASP A 130 -10.83 24.86 13.52
CA ASP A 130 -10.10 25.72 14.48
C ASP A 130 -8.74 25.21 14.99
N ARG A 131 -7.63 25.82 14.55
CA ARG A 131 -6.21 25.64 15.01
C ARG A 131 -5.69 24.21 15.24
N SER A 132 -6.43 23.20 14.79
CA SER A 132 -6.00 21.80 14.83
C SER A 132 -4.66 21.67 14.14
N THR A 133 -3.72 21.03 14.82
CA THR A 133 -2.33 20.79 14.41
C THR A 133 -2.30 19.96 13.14
N VAL A 134 -2.50 20.64 12.01
CA VAL A 134 -2.12 20.22 10.67
C VAL A 134 -0.60 20.16 10.68
N THR A 135 -0.07 19.04 11.14
CA THR A 135 1.37 18.77 11.13
C THR A 135 1.70 18.16 9.78
N ASP A 136 2.68 18.70 9.08
CA ASP A 136 3.29 17.95 7.99
C ASP A 136 4.00 16.69 8.54
N MET A 137 4.59 15.91 7.63
CA MET A 137 5.33 14.68 7.96
C MET A 137 6.51 14.90 8.92
N TYR A 138 6.94 16.16 9.09
CA TYR A 138 8.08 16.60 9.88
C TYR A 138 7.66 17.39 11.13
N GLY A 139 6.35 17.52 11.40
CA GLY A 139 5.83 18.30 12.53
C GLY A 139 5.86 19.82 12.32
N GLU A 140 6.15 20.31 11.11
CA GLU A 140 6.09 21.72 10.78
C GLU A 140 4.65 22.11 10.43
N MET A 141 4.15 23.18 11.06
CA MET A 141 2.86 23.76 10.68
C MET A 141 3.01 24.41 9.31
N LEU A 142 2.11 24.07 8.37
CA LEU A 142 1.99 24.82 7.12
C LEU A 142 1.78 26.31 7.45
N PRO A 143 2.55 27.23 6.84
CA PRO A 143 2.51 28.64 7.20
C PRO A 143 1.11 29.22 6.96
N ASN A 144 0.47 29.67 8.03
CA ASN A 144 -0.71 30.56 8.08
C ASN A 144 -1.63 30.47 6.85
N ARG A 145 -2.21 29.30 6.60
CA ARG A 145 -3.41 29.20 5.77
C ARG A 145 -4.62 29.25 6.69
N ASP A 146 -5.60 30.05 6.31
CA ASP A 146 -6.86 30.22 7.03
C ASP A 146 -7.66 28.90 6.93
N LEU A 147 -7.34 27.93 7.80
CA LEU A 147 -7.82 26.54 7.72
C LEU A 147 -9.35 26.42 7.76
N ASP A 148 -10.03 27.42 8.36
CA ASP A 148 -11.50 27.45 8.45
C ASP A 148 -12.19 27.60 7.08
N VAL A 149 -11.45 27.99 6.03
CA VAL A 149 -11.97 28.14 4.66
C VAL A 149 -11.68 26.93 3.77
N PHE A 150 -10.69 26.09 4.13
CA PHE A 150 -10.24 25.01 3.25
C PHE A 150 -11.03 23.72 3.47
N VAL A 151 -11.58 23.22 2.37
CA VAL A 151 -12.10 21.84 2.28
C VAL A 151 -10.94 20.97 1.81
N PHE A 152 -10.62 19.95 2.59
CA PHE A 152 -9.63 18.94 2.28
C PHE A 152 -10.31 17.65 1.86
N GLN A 153 -9.55 16.78 1.22
CA GLN A 153 -9.95 15.42 0.90
C GLN A 153 -9.13 14.44 1.75
N ILE A 154 -9.78 13.42 2.31
CA ILE A 154 -9.07 12.33 3.01
C ILE A 154 -8.36 11.47 1.97
N VAL A 155 -7.04 11.47 1.95
CA VAL A 155 -6.27 10.69 0.97
C VAL A 155 -5.90 9.31 1.47
N ARG A 156 -5.85 9.10 2.79
CA ARG A 156 -5.52 7.82 3.43
C ARG A 156 -6.00 7.81 4.89
N ILE A 157 -6.32 6.63 5.40
CA ILE A 157 -6.54 6.39 6.84
C ILE A 157 -5.44 5.44 7.33
N ASP A 158 -4.67 5.84 8.35
CA ASP A 158 -3.82 4.90 9.10
C ASP A 158 -4.69 4.21 10.16
N TYR A 159 -5.26 3.07 9.78
CA TYR A 159 -6.17 2.30 10.63
C TYR A 159 -5.56 1.85 11.95
N ARG A 160 -4.22 1.78 12.07
CA ARG A 160 -3.56 1.48 13.35
C ARG A 160 -3.74 2.61 14.35
N TYR A 161 -3.72 3.85 13.86
CA TYR A 161 -3.82 5.05 14.69
C TYR A 161 -5.24 5.35 15.17
N LEU A 162 -6.26 4.61 14.68
CA LEU A 162 -7.64 4.77 15.15
C LEU A 162 -7.83 4.36 16.62
N THR A 163 -7.03 3.40 17.10
CA THR A 163 -7.14 2.87 18.48
C THR A 163 -5.92 3.18 19.33
N GLU A 164 -4.80 3.57 18.73
CA GLU A 164 -3.58 3.93 19.46
C GLU A 164 -3.70 5.30 20.13
N GLN A 165 -3.06 5.43 21.28
CA GLN A 165 -2.95 6.67 22.04
C GLN A 165 -1.49 6.96 22.33
N THR A 166 -1.16 8.26 22.35
CA THR A 166 0.12 8.77 22.83
C THR A 166 0.32 8.42 24.31
N GLN A 167 1.54 8.59 24.82
CA GLN A 167 1.85 8.35 26.25
C GLN A 167 1.01 9.18 27.22
N VAL A 168 0.44 10.30 26.75
CA VAL A 168 -0.43 11.18 27.54
C VAL A 168 -1.92 10.92 27.32
N GLY A 169 -2.28 9.87 26.58
CA GLY A 169 -3.67 9.44 26.36
C GLY A 169 -4.38 10.12 25.18
N THR A 170 -3.73 11.05 24.47
CA THR A 170 -4.29 11.67 23.26
C THR A 170 -4.30 10.67 22.10
N LYS A 171 -5.39 10.60 21.33
CA LYS A 171 -5.47 9.77 20.10
C LYS A 171 -4.42 10.22 19.08
N TYR A 172 -3.89 9.26 18.31
CA TYR A 172 -3.06 9.61 17.15
C TYR A 172 -3.94 10.16 16.00
N PRO A 173 -3.43 11.12 15.21
CA PRO A 173 -4.15 11.62 14.04
C PRO A 173 -4.14 10.54 12.93
N ALA A 174 -5.27 9.86 12.77
CA ALA A 174 -5.39 8.71 11.88
C ALA A 174 -5.69 9.07 10.42
N TYR A 175 -6.13 10.30 10.14
CA TYR A 175 -6.62 10.69 8.82
C TYR A 175 -5.59 11.56 8.11
N ASN A 176 -5.06 11.08 6.99
CA ASN A 176 -4.23 11.90 6.13
C ASN A 176 -5.14 12.68 5.17
N ILE A 177 -5.01 14.00 5.18
CA ILE A 177 -5.79 14.92 4.36
C ILE A 177 -4.91 15.71 3.40
N SER A 178 -5.46 16.09 2.26
CA SER A 178 -4.77 16.90 1.24
C SER A 178 -5.76 17.77 0.47
N SER A 179 -5.28 18.63 -0.43
CA SER A 179 -6.15 19.41 -1.32
C SER A 179 -6.95 18.54 -2.29
N GLU A 180 -6.38 17.43 -2.73
CA GLU A 180 -6.97 16.48 -3.68
C GLU A 180 -6.30 15.10 -3.58
N LEU A 181 -6.97 14.06 -4.06
CA LEU A 181 -6.35 12.75 -4.26
C LEU A 181 -5.15 12.87 -5.21
N GLY A 182 -3.98 12.42 -4.76
CA GLY A 182 -2.77 12.42 -5.59
C GLY A 182 -1.96 13.73 -5.61
N ALA A 183 -2.28 14.71 -4.76
CA ALA A 183 -1.58 16.00 -4.69
C ALA A 183 -0.06 15.91 -4.38
N GLY A 184 0.46 14.72 -4.05
CA GLY A 184 1.88 14.51 -3.72
C GLY A 184 2.30 15.02 -2.34
N TRP A 185 1.39 15.62 -1.58
CA TRP A 185 1.56 16.03 -0.19
C TRP A 185 0.33 15.66 0.62
N TYR A 186 0.50 15.50 1.94
CA TYR A 186 -0.59 15.34 2.88
C TYR A 186 -0.14 15.81 4.27
N THR A 187 -1.11 15.97 5.15
CA THR A 187 -0.97 16.26 6.57
C THR A 187 -1.92 15.35 7.34
N SER A 188 -1.75 15.21 8.65
CA SER A 188 -2.57 14.32 9.46
C SER A 188 -3.55 15.11 10.35
N ALA A 189 -4.77 14.60 10.49
CA ALA A 189 -5.82 15.16 11.32
C ALA A 189 -6.47 14.09 12.20
N SER A 190 -6.98 14.52 13.36
CA SER A 190 -7.76 13.68 14.25
C SER A 190 -9.23 13.64 13.84
N GLU A 191 -9.93 12.57 14.18
CA GLU A 191 -11.36 12.45 13.93
C GLU A 191 -12.17 13.60 14.53
N ASP A 192 -11.83 13.96 15.76
CA ASP A 192 -12.53 14.95 16.58
C ASP A 192 -12.34 16.39 16.05
N ASP A 193 -11.38 16.60 15.14
CA ASP A 193 -11.01 17.89 14.56
C ASP A 193 -11.60 18.12 13.16
N MET A 194 -12.42 17.18 12.67
CA MET A 194 -12.93 17.21 11.30
C MET A 194 -14.46 17.23 11.24
N VAL A 195 -14.99 17.92 10.24
CA VAL A 195 -16.40 17.91 9.89
C VAL A 195 -16.54 17.46 8.45
N LEU A 196 -17.39 16.45 8.23
CA LEU A 196 -17.73 15.98 6.89
C LEU A 196 -18.52 17.07 6.15
N ILE A 197 -18.01 17.48 5.01
CA ILE A 197 -18.68 18.41 4.10
C ILE A 197 -19.46 17.62 3.04
N GLU A 198 -18.81 16.63 2.43
CA GLU A 198 -19.42 15.81 1.38
C GLU A 198 -18.79 14.40 1.34
N ARG A 199 -19.61 13.40 1.02
CA ARG A 199 -19.13 12.05 0.74
C ARG A 199 -18.29 12.01 -0.54
N GLY A 200 -17.15 11.34 -0.44
CA GLY A 200 -16.15 11.19 -1.47
C GLY A 200 -16.47 10.15 -2.54
N PRO A 201 -15.64 10.07 -3.59
CA PRO A 201 -15.81 9.11 -4.67
C PRO A 201 -15.71 7.65 -4.19
N VAL A 202 -14.90 7.34 -3.16
CA VAL A 202 -14.81 5.98 -2.61
C VAL A 202 -16.12 5.58 -1.94
N TRP A 203 -16.65 6.42 -1.05
CA TRP A 203 -17.93 6.15 -0.40
C TRP A 203 -19.03 5.97 -1.44
N LYS A 204 -19.11 6.89 -2.42
CA LYS A 204 -20.07 6.83 -3.52
C LYS A 204 -19.97 5.52 -4.33
N PHE A 205 -18.75 5.08 -4.65
CA PHE A 205 -18.50 3.82 -5.35
C PHE A 205 -19.08 2.60 -4.62
N PHE A 206 -18.79 2.48 -3.32
CA PHE A 206 -19.27 1.34 -2.52
C PHE A 206 -20.77 1.39 -2.21
N HIS A 207 -21.43 2.53 -2.40
CA HIS A 207 -22.86 2.71 -2.19
C HIS A 207 -23.67 2.82 -3.50
N ASN A 208 -23.04 2.58 -4.65
CA ASN A 208 -23.64 2.70 -5.99
C ASN A 208 -24.21 4.10 -6.28
N GLU A 209 -23.59 5.14 -5.72
CA GLU A 209 -23.95 6.52 -6.01
C GLU A 209 -23.18 7.03 -7.24
N PRO A 210 -23.75 7.97 -8.01
CA PRO A 210 -23.06 8.59 -9.14
C PRO A 210 -21.78 9.29 -8.70
N ILE A 211 -20.70 9.05 -9.44
CA ILE A 211 -19.40 9.73 -9.25
C ILE A 211 -19.17 10.62 -10.46
N THR A 212 -18.76 11.86 -10.21
CA THR A 212 -18.33 12.79 -11.26
C THR A 212 -16.84 13.05 -11.08
N PHE A 213 -16.08 12.82 -12.14
CA PHE A 213 -14.65 13.13 -12.20
C PHE A 213 -14.47 14.38 -13.06
N GLY A 214 -13.51 15.23 -12.71
CA GLY A 214 -13.19 16.43 -13.48
C GLY A 214 -12.56 16.10 -14.82
N ASN A 215 -11.86 14.97 -14.94
CA ASN A 215 -11.27 14.51 -16.18
C ASN A 215 -10.99 12.99 -16.18
N ILE A 216 -10.63 12.47 -17.36
CA ILE A 216 -10.32 11.04 -17.55
C ILE A 216 -9.08 10.56 -16.77
N LYS A 217 -8.11 11.43 -16.48
CA LYS A 217 -6.92 11.05 -15.70
C LYS A 217 -7.29 10.80 -14.24
N GLU A 218 -8.14 11.63 -13.67
CA GLU A 218 -8.68 11.47 -12.32
C GLU A 218 -9.51 10.18 -12.21
N GLU A 219 -10.41 9.93 -13.16
CA GLU A 219 -11.20 8.69 -13.23
C GLU A 219 -10.27 7.45 -13.33
N ALA A 220 -9.28 7.49 -14.22
CA ALA A 220 -8.31 6.42 -14.40
C ALA A 220 -7.53 6.13 -13.10
N GLN A 221 -7.02 7.17 -12.45
CA GLN A 221 -6.27 7.06 -11.19
C GLN A 221 -7.15 6.48 -10.07
N PHE A 222 -8.40 6.92 -9.96
CA PHE A 222 -9.33 6.40 -8.97
C PHE A 222 -9.54 4.88 -9.12
N PHE A 223 -9.84 4.41 -10.33
CA PHE A 223 -10.05 2.98 -10.59
C PHE A 223 -8.76 2.17 -10.48
N GLU A 224 -7.61 2.75 -10.78
CA GLU A 224 -6.31 2.12 -10.53
C GLU A 224 -6.08 1.87 -9.03
N LEU A 225 -6.29 2.89 -8.18
CA LEU A 225 -6.12 2.78 -6.73
C LEU A 225 -7.11 1.81 -6.08
N LEU A 226 -8.27 1.60 -6.69
CA LEU A 226 -9.23 0.55 -6.31
C LEU A 226 -8.87 -0.85 -6.85
N GLY A 227 -7.79 -0.98 -7.62
CA GLY A 227 -7.38 -2.25 -8.23
C GLY A 227 -8.27 -2.75 -9.36
N HIS A 228 -8.93 -1.84 -10.07
CA HIS A 228 -9.63 -2.14 -11.32
C HIS A 228 -8.70 -2.10 -12.53
N THR A 229 -7.41 -2.25 -12.31
CA THR A 229 -6.37 -2.36 -13.33
C THR A 229 -5.49 -3.59 -13.10
N GLU A 230 -4.94 -4.12 -14.18
CA GLU A 230 -3.95 -5.20 -14.17
C GLU A 230 -2.70 -4.73 -14.90
N GLU A 231 -1.52 -5.06 -14.37
CA GLU A 231 -0.28 -4.84 -15.10
C GLU A 231 -0.11 -5.91 -16.17
N ILE A 232 0.36 -5.50 -17.35
CA ILE A 232 0.56 -6.39 -18.48
C ILE A 232 2.05 -6.67 -18.66
N ARG A 233 2.41 -7.94 -18.81
CA ARG A 233 3.76 -8.35 -19.19
C ARG A 233 4.01 -8.01 -20.65
N ASN A 234 5.18 -7.44 -20.93
CA ASN A 234 5.65 -7.25 -22.29
C ASN A 234 5.80 -8.63 -22.97
N PRO A 235 5.09 -8.90 -24.07
CA PRO A 235 5.13 -10.20 -24.74
C PRO A 235 6.51 -10.51 -25.33
N VAL A 236 7.34 -9.50 -25.58
CA VAL A 236 8.69 -9.65 -26.15
C VAL A 236 9.68 -10.23 -25.13
N ASN A 237 9.63 -9.75 -23.89
CA ASN A 237 10.62 -10.11 -22.85
C ASN A 237 10.04 -10.85 -21.64
N GLY A 238 8.70 -10.96 -21.53
CA GLY A 238 8.00 -11.62 -20.43
C GLY A 238 8.03 -10.88 -19.09
N LEU A 239 8.57 -9.66 -19.06
CA LEU A 239 8.71 -8.80 -17.89
C LEU A 239 7.62 -7.72 -17.89
N TYR A 240 7.34 -7.14 -16.72
CA TYR A 240 6.46 -5.96 -16.62
C TYR A 240 7.15 -4.67 -17.08
N SER A 241 8.27 -4.73 -17.79
CA SER A 241 9.06 -3.57 -18.17
C SER A 241 8.87 -3.26 -19.65
N TRP A 242 8.49 -2.02 -19.92
CA TRP A 242 8.25 -1.51 -21.26
C TRP A 242 9.15 -0.30 -21.52
N THR A 243 9.52 -0.11 -22.79
CA THR A 243 9.95 1.18 -23.31
C THR A 243 8.74 2.03 -23.66
N GLN A 244 8.95 3.33 -23.90
CA GLN A 244 7.88 4.24 -24.29
C GLN A 244 7.25 3.82 -25.64
N ASP A 245 8.06 3.49 -26.63
CA ASP A 245 7.55 3.09 -27.96
C ASP A 245 6.76 1.78 -27.88
N GLU A 246 7.27 0.77 -27.17
CA GLU A 246 6.57 -0.51 -27.00
C GLU A 246 5.22 -0.33 -26.29
N VAL A 247 5.14 0.51 -25.25
CA VAL A 247 3.87 0.70 -24.55
C VAL A 247 2.86 1.47 -25.38
N LEU A 248 3.31 2.46 -26.18
CA LEU A 248 2.43 3.20 -27.07
C LEU A 248 1.89 2.30 -28.18
N ASP A 249 2.71 1.41 -28.74
CA ASP A 249 2.26 0.41 -29.71
C ASP A 249 1.31 -0.62 -29.10
N ALA A 250 1.54 -1.03 -27.85
CA ALA A 250 0.62 -1.88 -27.11
C ALA A 250 -0.74 -1.19 -26.88
N ILE A 251 -0.75 0.13 -26.66
CA ILE A 251 -1.99 0.91 -26.52
C ILE A 251 -2.71 1.02 -27.87
N ARG A 252 -1.99 1.34 -28.96
CA ARG A 252 -2.56 1.42 -30.32
C ARG A 252 -3.18 0.11 -30.78
N SER A 253 -2.57 -1.02 -30.40
CA SER A 253 -3.06 -2.37 -30.74
C SER A 253 -4.15 -2.89 -29.80
N GLY A 254 -4.55 -2.12 -28.77
CA GLY A 254 -5.58 -2.50 -27.81
C GLY A 254 -5.14 -3.56 -26.79
N VAL A 255 -3.85 -3.85 -26.71
CA VAL A 255 -3.27 -4.75 -25.69
C VAL A 255 -3.30 -4.05 -24.32
N ALA A 256 -2.86 -2.79 -24.28
CA ALA A 256 -2.86 -1.96 -23.08
C ALA A 256 -3.85 -0.79 -23.20
N HIS A 257 -4.27 -0.25 -22.05
CA HIS A 257 -5.15 0.92 -21.98
C HIS A 257 -4.40 2.18 -21.52
N GLY A 258 -3.31 2.02 -20.79
CA GLY A 258 -2.47 3.13 -20.32
C GLY A 258 -1.18 2.61 -19.71
N PHE A 259 -0.44 3.48 -19.04
CA PHE A 259 0.77 3.08 -18.32
C PHE A 259 1.07 3.99 -17.14
N SER A 260 1.89 3.50 -16.22
CA SER A 260 2.52 4.33 -15.19
C SER A 260 4.03 4.28 -15.29
N VAL A 261 4.66 5.38 -14.88
CA VAL A 261 6.11 5.48 -14.73
C VAL A 261 6.42 5.40 -13.26
N SER A 262 7.08 4.32 -12.82
CA SER A 262 7.61 4.27 -11.46
C SER A 262 9.01 4.88 -11.43
N GLY A 263 9.22 5.87 -10.56
CA GLY A 263 10.57 6.30 -10.21
C GLY A 263 11.32 5.12 -9.59
N GLY A 264 12.45 4.74 -10.16
CA GLY A 264 13.29 3.69 -9.55
C GLY A 264 13.75 4.14 -8.16
N PHE A 265 13.56 3.32 -7.13
CA PHE A 265 14.38 3.42 -5.92
C PHE A 265 15.77 2.86 -6.28
N PHE A 266 16.84 3.64 -6.04
CA PHE A 266 18.23 3.41 -6.52
C PHE A 266 18.40 3.66 -8.04
N PRO A 267 19.62 3.78 -8.63
CA PRO A 267 19.85 4.47 -9.92
C PRO A 267 19.40 3.65 -11.15
N GLY A 268 18.35 2.83 -10.99
CA GLY A 268 17.61 2.24 -12.08
C GLY A 268 16.86 3.31 -12.87
N ARG A 269 16.88 3.17 -14.19
CA ARG A 269 16.07 3.99 -15.09
C ARG A 269 14.59 3.87 -14.71
N PRO A 270 13.78 4.93 -14.87
CA PRO A 270 12.34 4.85 -14.69
C PRO A 270 11.79 3.66 -15.48
N SER A 271 11.01 2.80 -14.82
CA SER A 271 10.39 1.64 -15.48
C SER A 271 8.94 1.95 -15.81
N ILE A 272 8.57 1.76 -17.07
CA ILE A 272 7.20 1.89 -17.54
C ILE A 272 6.47 0.56 -17.33
N ARG A 273 5.30 0.63 -16.70
CA ARG A 273 4.37 -0.50 -16.49
C ARG A 273 3.12 -0.28 -17.33
N ALA A 274 2.87 -1.15 -18.31
CA ALA A 274 1.63 -1.12 -19.07
C ALA A 274 0.45 -1.62 -18.22
N LYS A 275 -0.72 -1.00 -18.38
CA LYS A 275 -1.92 -1.30 -17.58
C LYS A 275 -3.12 -1.60 -18.47
N ARG A 276 -3.95 -2.55 -18.03
CA ARG A 276 -5.27 -2.84 -18.58
C ARG A 276 -6.33 -2.57 -17.53
N PHE A 277 -7.29 -1.70 -17.82
CA PHE A 277 -8.51 -1.56 -17.03
C PHE A 277 -9.44 -2.75 -17.21
N LYS A 278 -10.04 -3.24 -16.11
CA LYS A 278 -11.07 -4.29 -16.12
C LYS A 278 -12.37 -3.82 -16.79
N ASN A 279 -12.65 -2.52 -16.71
CA ASN A 279 -13.73 -1.89 -17.48
C ASN A 279 -13.19 -1.48 -18.86
N GLU A 280 -13.63 -2.18 -19.90
CA GLU A 280 -13.19 -1.98 -21.29
C GLU A 280 -13.64 -0.64 -21.90
N ASP A 281 -14.74 -0.04 -21.43
CA ASP A 281 -15.15 1.29 -21.90
C ASP A 281 -14.22 2.36 -21.34
N LEU A 282 -14.00 2.34 -20.03
CA LEU A 282 -13.03 3.21 -19.37
C LEU A 282 -11.65 3.01 -19.98
N GLY A 283 -11.22 1.76 -20.17
CA GLY A 283 -9.94 1.42 -20.78
C GLY A 283 -9.73 2.06 -22.15
N ARG A 284 -10.75 2.02 -23.02
CA ARG A 284 -10.71 2.68 -24.33
C ARG A 284 -10.61 4.21 -24.23
N ARG A 285 -11.36 4.84 -23.32
CA ARG A 285 -11.29 6.28 -23.08
C ARG A 285 -9.90 6.71 -22.56
N VAL A 286 -9.31 5.90 -21.67
CA VAL A 286 -7.94 6.13 -21.17
C VAL A 286 -6.90 5.94 -22.26
N ALA A 287 -7.04 4.92 -23.12
CA ALA A 287 -6.14 4.68 -24.24
C ALA A 287 -6.12 5.86 -25.20
N GLN A 288 -7.30 6.35 -25.58
CA GLN A 288 -7.44 7.53 -26.43
C GLN A 288 -6.77 8.76 -25.80
N ALA A 289 -7.10 9.08 -24.55
CA ALA A 289 -6.54 10.24 -23.85
C ALA A 289 -5.02 10.13 -23.65
N THR A 290 -4.49 8.92 -23.50
CA THR A 290 -3.05 8.67 -23.41
C THR A 290 -2.39 8.97 -24.75
N LEU A 291 -2.92 8.43 -25.85
CA LEU A 291 -2.35 8.65 -27.19
C LEU A 291 -2.44 10.11 -27.66
N GLU A 292 -3.49 10.85 -27.28
CA GLU A 292 -3.62 12.28 -27.58
C GLU A 292 -2.59 13.17 -26.85
N GLY A 293 -2.02 12.67 -25.74
CA GLY A 293 -1.02 13.37 -24.95
C GLY A 293 0.44 13.18 -25.41
N PHE A 294 0.69 12.35 -26.44
CA PHE A 294 2.01 12.01 -26.99
C PHE A 294 2.09 12.32 -28.49
#